data_AF-A0A351SZ71-F1
#
_entry.id   AF-A0A351SZ71-F1
#
_cell.length_a   1.000
_cell.length_b   1.000
_cell.length_c   1.000
_cell.angle_alpha   90.00
_cell.angle_beta   90.00
_cell.angle_gamma   90.00
#
_symmetry.space_group_name_H-M   'P 1'
#
loop_
_entity.id
_entity.type
_entity.pdbx_description
1 polymer ?
#
loop_
_entity_poly.entity_id
_entity_poly.type
_entity_poly.pdbx_seq_one_letter_code
_entity_poly.pdbx_strand_id
1 'polypeptide(L)'
;MPFHDDRRVFIFNGELRGVKISEQGRIGAEKIFNFIKRFDRGDLLEALKKGVEIIRKRTQYVRAMNIILADKKAAYVASVFNEDPEYFTLHYRQTPDQLVICSERLAPDGGWAKIDNNAIRSFR
;
A
#
# COMPACT_ATOMS: atom_id res chain seq x y z
N MET A 1 4.66 -2.46 -10.94
CA MET A 1 5.77 -3.39 -10.66
C MET A 1 5.67 -3.81 -9.20
N PRO A 2 5.78 -5.11 -8.87
CA PRO A 2 6.06 -5.50 -7.50
C PRO A 2 7.56 -5.37 -7.18
N PHE A 3 7.88 -5.05 -5.93
CA PHE A 3 9.16 -5.31 -5.27
C PHE A 3 8.98 -6.47 -4.30
N HIS A 4 10.01 -7.28 -4.09
CA HIS A 4 9.88 -8.42 -3.18
C HIS A 4 11.20 -8.77 -2.49
N ASP A 5 11.09 -9.51 -1.41
CA ASP A 5 12.16 -10.30 -0.80
C ASP A 5 11.64 -11.74 -0.56
N ASP A 6 12.40 -12.56 0.16
CA ASP A 6 12.03 -13.96 0.43
C ASP A 6 10.73 -14.14 1.23
N ARG A 7 10.24 -13.07 1.87
CA ARG A 7 9.12 -13.12 2.81
C ARG A 7 7.93 -12.26 2.36
N ARG A 8 8.18 -11.24 1.55
CA ARG A 8 7.22 -10.14 1.32
C ARG A 8 7.16 -9.75 -0.15
N VAL A 9 5.96 -9.40 -0.59
CA VAL A 9 5.71 -8.76 -1.89
C VAL A 9 5.09 -7.39 -1.64
N PHE A 10 5.55 -6.38 -2.37
CA PHE A 10 5.16 -4.99 -2.21
C PHE A 10 4.79 -4.38 -3.56
N ILE A 11 3.64 -3.72 -3.63
CA ILE A 11 3.15 -2.99 -4.78
C ILE A 11 2.90 -1.55 -4.34
N PHE A 12 3.31 -0.61 -5.19
CA PHE A 12 3.05 0.81 -5.00
C PHE A 12 2.41 1.39 -6.25
N ASN A 13 1.34 2.16 -6.06
CA ASN A 13 0.73 2.99 -7.09
C ASN A 13 0.49 4.38 -6.50
N GLY A 14 1.05 5.40 -7.13
CA GLY A 14 0.92 6.77 -6.65
C GLY A 14 2.07 7.67 -7.07
N GLU A 15 2.05 8.89 -6.55
CA GLU A 15 3.03 9.93 -6.84
C GLU A 15 3.23 10.79 -5.59
N LEU A 16 4.49 10.89 -5.16
CA LEU A 16 4.92 11.67 -4.02
C LEU A 16 5.92 12.74 -4.49
N ARG A 17 5.75 13.98 -4.04
CA ARG A 17 6.65 15.09 -4.40
C ARG A 17 7.35 15.63 -3.16
N GLY A 18 8.63 15.97 -3.31
CA GLY A 18 9.45 16.51 -2.21
C GLY A 18 9.60 15.53 -1.04
N VAL A 19 9.80 14.25 -1.33
CA VAL A 19 10.00 13.21 -0.30
C VAL A 19 11.37 13.38 0.37
N LYS A 20 11.38 13.48 1.69
CA LYS A 20 12.57 13.65 2.55
C LYS A 20 12.79 12.46 3.47
N ILE A 21 12.76 11.25 2.89
CA ILE A 21 13.19 10.01 3.55
C ILE A 21 14.52 9.57 2.93
N SER A 22 15.46 9.14 3.76
CA SER A 22 16.72 8.56 3.30
C SER A 22 16.64 7.04 3.47
N GLU A 23 16.65 6.33 2.35
CA GLU A 23 16.65 4.87 2.31
C GLU A 23 17.29 4.36 1.01
N GLN A 24 17.90 3.19 1.06
CA GLN A 24 18.52 2.55 -0.09
C GLN A 24 17.46 2.05 -1.10
N GLY A 25 17.75 2.15 -2.39
CA GLY A 25 16.87 1.67 -3.47
C GLY A 25 17.10 2.41 -4.79
N ARG A 26 16.83 1.74 -5.90
CA ARG A 26 17.03 2.24 -7.27
C ARG A 26 15.97 3.28 -7.64
N ILE A 27 14.73 3.06 -7.22
CA ILE A 27 13.59 3.95 -7.49
C ILE A 27 12.77 4.24 -6.23
N GLY A 28 11.89 5.25 -6.29
CA GLY A 28 11.12 5.71 -5.14
C GLY A 28 10.30 4.61 -4.43
N ALA A 29 9.62 3.75 -5.19
CA ALA A 29 8.84 2.65 -4.63
C ALA A 29 9.70 1.63 -3.86
N GLU A 30 10.91 1.31 -4.34
CA GLU A 30 11.85 0.41 -3.65
C GLU A 30 12.35 1.04 -2.34
N LYS A 31 12.62 2.36 -2.35
CA LYS A 31 12.99 3.11 -1.14
C LYS A 31 11.86 3.10 -0.11
N ILE A 32 10.61 3.29 -0.53
CA ILE A 32 9.43 3.20 0.35
C ILE A 32 9.31 1.80 0.94
N PHE A 33 9.49 0.75 0.13
CA PHE A 33 9.45 -0.63 0.60
C PHE A 33 10.50 -0.88 1.68
N ASN A 34 11.76 -0.56 1.41
CA ASN A 34 12.86 -0.72 2.37
C ASN A 34 12.64 0.09 3.65
N PHE A 35 12.07 1.30 3.50
CA PHE A 35 11.81 2.19 4.61
C PHE A 35 10.74 1.64 5.55
N ILE A 36 9.67 1.02 5.00
CA ILE A 36 8.65 0.35 5.80
C ILE A 36 9.23 -0.89 6.49
N LYS A 37 10.00 -1.70 5.76
CA LYS A 37 10.58 -2.96 6.24
C LYS A 37 11.41 -2.81 7.51
N ARG A 38 12.13 -1.70 7.68
CA ARG A 38 12.99 -1.46 8.85
C ARG A 38 12.21 -1.35 10.17
N PHE A 39 10.90 -1.12 10.10
CA PHE A 39 10.02 -1.06 11.27
C PHE A 39 9.39 -2.40 11.61
N ASP A 40 9.50 -3.41 10.74
CA ASP A 40 8.94 -4.73 11.02
C ASP A 40 9.74 -5.46 12.10
N ARG A 41 9.10 -5.63 13.26
CA ARG A 41 9.59 -6.38 14.42
C ARG A 41 8.72 -7.62 14.69
N GLY A 42 8.16 -8.21 13.64
CA GLY A 42 7.19 -9.30 13.71
C GLY A 42 5.73 -8.85 13.57
N ASP A 43 5.50 -7.55 13.30
CA ASP A 43 4.20 -6.97 13.05
C ASP A 43 4.27 -6.05 11.81
N LEU A 44 3.88 -6.62 10.68
CA LEU A 44 3.96 -5.94 9.39
C LEU A 44 2.88 -4.85 9.25
N LEU A 45 1.75 -4.97 9.97
CA LEU A 45 0.70 -3.95 9.96
C LEU A 45 1.19 -2.69 10.68
N GLU A 46 1.79 -2.85 11.86
CA GLU A 46 2.36 -1.73 12.60
C GLU A 46 3.55 -1.10 11.86
N ALA A 47 4.37 -1.92 11.19
CA ALA A 47 5.43 -1.42 10.31
C ALA A 47 4.88 -0.55 9.17
N LEU A 48 3.81 -1.01 8.51
CA LEU A 48 3.14 -0.27 7.45
C LEU A 48 2.54 1.04 7.96
N LYS A 49 1.80 1.00 9.08
CA LYS A 49 1.22 2.21 9.71
C LYS A 49 2.29 3.25 10.01
N LYS A 50 3.36 2.84 10.71
CA LYS A 50 4.47 3.73 11.08
C LYS A 50 5.20 4.27 9.86
N GLY A 51 5.45 3.43 8.86
CA GLY A 51 6.08 3.83 7.61
C GLY A 51 5.25 4.89 6.88
N VAL A 52 3.95 4.62 6.67
CA VAL A 52 3.02 5.54 6.01
C VAL A 52 2.91 6.86 6.76
N GLU A 53 2.79 6.84 8.09
CA GLU A 53 2.73 8.04 8.91
C GLU A 53 3.97 8.93 8.70
N ILE A 54 5.17 8.35 8.80
CA ILE A 54 6.41 9.10 8.65
C ILE A 54 6.59 9.60 7.21
N ILE A 55 6.28 8.78 6.20
CA ILE A 55 6.36 9.18 4.79
C ILE A 55 5.46 10.40 4.56
N ARG A 56 4.22 10.38 5.05
CA ARG A 56 3.31 11.53 4.93
C ARG A 56 3.87 12.79 5.59
N LYS A 57 4.38 12.67 6.82
CA LYS A 57 5.00 13.80 7.54
C LYS A 57 6.27 14.33 6.87
N ARG A 58 6.99 13.49 6.11
CA ARG A 58 8.26 13.80 5.44
C ARG A 58 8.11 13.99 3.93
N THR A 59 6.89 14.18 3.43
CA THR A 59 6.63 14.41 2.01
C THR A 59 5.92 15.75 1.87
N GLN A 60 6.42 16.61 0.97
CA GLN A 60 5.80 17.92 0.74
C GLN A 60 4.39 17.80 0.18
N TYR A 61 4.19 16.89 -0.78
CA TYR A 61 2.87 16.65 -1.37
C TYR A 61 2.66 15.17 -1.72
N VAL A 62 1.51 14.65 -1.32
CA VAL A 62 1.06 13.30 -1.64
C VAL A 62 -0.09 13.43 -2.64
N ARG A 63 0.15 13.10 -3.91
CA ARG A 63 -0.97 12.98 -4.86
C ARG A 63 -1.73 11.69 -4.58
N ALA A 64 -0.99 10.59 -4.52
CA ALA A 64 -1.49 9.28 -4.10
C ALA A 64 -0.36 8.39 -3.56
N MET A 65 -0.74 7.43 -2.71
CA MET A 65 0.11 6.45 -2.07
C MET A 65 -0.71 5.21 -1.73
N ASN A 66 -1.04 4.44 -2.76
CA ASN A 66 -1.60 3.11 -2.60
C ASN A 66 -0.47 2.10 -2.45
N ILE A 67 -0.48 1.38 -1.33
CA ILE A 67 0.48 0.33 -1.02
C ILE A 67 -0.29 -0.96 -0.78
N ILE A 68 0.14 -2.04 -1.44
CA ILE A 68 -0.24 -3.40 -1.09
C ILE A 68 1.04 -4.13 -0.70
N LEU A 69 1.11 -4.59 0.54
CA LEU A 69 2.22 -5.33 1.10
C LEU A 69 1.68 -6.66 1.60
N ALA A 70 2.22 -7.78 1.15
CA ALA A 70 1.74 -9.10 1.55
C ALA A 70 2.88 -9.99 2.03
N ASP A 71 2.58 -10.86 2.97
CA ASP A 71 3.42 -11.98 3.39
C ASP A 71 2.64 -13.30 3.32
N LYS A 72 3.17 -14.38 3.89
CA LYS A 72 2.49 -15.69 3.91
C LYS A 72 1.21 -15.74 4.76
N LYS A 73 0.94 -14.72 5.58
CA LYS A 73 -0.15 -14.69 6.56
C LYS A 73 -1.29 -13.77 6.14
N ALA A 74 -0.98 -12.65 5.49
CA ALA A 74 -1.95 -11.61 5.22
C ALA A 74 -1.52 -10.68 4.09
N ALA A 75 -2.49 -9.94 3.55
CA ALA A 75 -2.28 -8.75 2.76
C ALA A 75 -2.56 -7.50 3.62
N TYR A 76 -1.70 -6.50 3.51
CA TYR A 76 -1.75 -5.23 4.23
C TYR A 76 -1.83 -4.10 3.21
N VAL A 77 -2.82 -3.24 3.34
CA VAL A 77 -3.11 -2.18 2.38
C VAL A 77 -3.07 -0.83 3.08
N ALA A 78 -2.44 0.15 2.45
CA ALA A 78 -2.61 1.56 2.75
C ALA A 78 -3.18 2.27 1.52
N SER A 79 -4.24 3.06 1.73
CA SER A 79 -4.92 3.85 0.70
C SER A 79 -4.90 5.31 1.12
N VAL A 80 -4.13 6.15 0.43
CA VAL A 80 -4.01 7.58 0.73
C VAL A 80 -3.91 8.35 -0.58
N PHE A 81 -4.84 9.25 -0.85
CA PHE A 81 -4.84 10.09 -2.05
C PHE A 81 -5.50 11.44 -1.80
N ASN A 82 -5.06 12.47 -2.53
CA ASN A 82 -5.62 13.82 -2.50
C ASN A 82 -6.21 14.26 -3.86
N GLU A 83 -5.94 13.51 -4.93
CA GLU A 83 -6.44 13.76 -6.28
C GLU A 83 -7.01 12.47 -6.87
N ASP A 84 -7.76 12.59 -7.98
CA ASP A 84 -8.28 11.50 -8.81
C ASP A 84 -8.88 10.32 -8.00
N PRO A 85 -9.88 10.58 -7.13
CA PRO A 85 -10.48 9.53 -6.29
C PRO A 85 -11.04 8.36 -7.11
N GLU A 86 -11.50 8.62 -8.32
CA GLU A 86 -12.01 7.59 -9.26
C GLU A 86 -10.91 6.63 -9.72
N TYR A 87 -9.67 7.12 -9.86
CA TYR A 87 -8.51 6.32 -10.28
C TYR A 87 -7.82 5.63 -9.09
N PHE A 88 -7.68 6.32 -7.96
CA PHE A 88 -6.92 5.83 -6.81
C PHE A 88 -7.75 5.07 -5.77
N THR A 89 -9.08 5.06 -5.85
CA THR A 89 -9.87 4.22 -4.95
C THR A 89 -9.59 2.74 -5.24
N LEU A 90 -8.97 2.05 -4.28
CA LEU A 90 -8.83 0.60 -4.35
C LEU A 90 -10.16 -0.09 -4.07
N HIS A 91 -10.39 -1.18 -4.77
CA HIS A 91 -11.52 -2.08 -4.59
C HIS A 91 -11.01 -3.43 -4.11
N TYR A 92 -11.80 -4.12 -3.29
CA TYR A 92 -11.51 -5.47 -2.89
C TYR A 92 -12.77 -6.34 -2.94
N ARG A 93 -12.53 -7.63 -3.16
CA ARG A 93 -13.52 -8.69 -3.02
C ARG A 93 -12.90 -9.82 -2.23
N GLN A 94 -13.58 -10.27 -1.20
CA GLN A 94 -13.12 -11.37 -0.36
C GLN A 94 -14.18 -12.46 -0.29
N THR A 95 -13.79 -13.67 -0.66
CA THR A 95 -14.55 -14.92 -0.46
C THR A 95 -13.77 -15.81 0.52
N PRO A 96 -14.33 -16.95 0.97
CA PRO A 96 -13.60 -17.90 1.80
C PRO A 96 -12.26 -18.38 1.20
N ASP A 97 -12.18 -18.46 -0.13
CA ASP A 97 -11.04 -19.06 -0.83
C ASP A 97 -10.13 -18.03 -1.52
N GLN A 98 -10.58 -16.77 -1.66
CA GLN A 98 -9.86 -15.79 -2.47
C GLN A 98 -10.05 -14.36 -1.95
N LEU A 99 -8.93 -13.63 -1.94
CA LEU A 99 -8.89 -12.19 -1.82
C LEU A 99 -8.40 -11.58 -3.13
N VAL A 100 -9.15 -10.61 -3.66
CA VAL A 100 -8.73 -9.78 -4.80
C VAL A 100 -8.74 -8.33 -4.36
N ILE A 101 -7.64 -7.61 -4.66
CA ILE A 101 -7.50 -6.17 -4.42
C ILE A 101 -7.00 -5.54 -5.73
N CYS A 102 -7.69 -4.52 -6.23
CA CYS A 102 -7.39 -3.91 -7.52
C CYS A 102 -7.82 -2.45 -7.59
N SER A 103 -7.16 -1.66 -8.43
CA SER A 103 -7.55 -0.26 -8.67
C SER A 103 -8.88 -0.18 -9.42
N GLU A 104 -9.09 -1.06 -10.39
CA GLU A 104 -10.32 -1.13 -11.17
C GLU A 104 -10.98 -2.51 -11.00
N ARG A 105 -12.30 -2.54 -10.90
CA ARG A 105 -13.08 -3.77 -10.69
C ARG A 105 -12.94 -4.68 -11.91
N LEU A 106 -12.48 -5.92 -11.70
CA LEU A 106 -12.31 -6.90 -12.79
C LEU A 106 -13.64 -7.39 -13.40
N ALA A 107 -14.74 -7.28 -12.65
CA ALA A 107 -16.10 -7.58 -13.12
C ALA A 107 -17.09 -6.58 -12.48
N PRO A 108 -18.10 -6.06 -13.21
CA PRO A 108 -19.07 -5.10 -12.67
C PRO A 108 -19.88 -5.67 -11.50
N ASP A 109 -20.27 -6.94 -11.61
CA ASP A 109 -21.06 -7.67 -10.63
C ASP A 109 -20.11 -8.56 -9.80
N GLY A 110 -20.23 -8.52 -8.46
CA GLY A 110 -19.40 -9.42 -7.65
C GLY A 110 -19.11 -9.02 -6.21
N GLY A 111 -19.94 -8.22 -5.55
CA GLY A 111 -19.74 -7.93 -4.12
C GLY A 111 -18.45 -7.16 -3.81
N TRP A 112 -18.04 -6.28 -4.72
CA TRP A 112 -16.88 -5.41 -4.51
C TRP A 112 -17.17 -4.38 -3.43
N ALA A 113 -16.22 -4.22 -2.51
CA ALA A 113 -16.19 -3.13 -1.55
C ALA A 113 -15.02 -2.18 -1.86
N LYS A 114 -15.17 -0.91 -1.47
CA LYS A 114 -14.11 0.09 -1.58
C LYS A 114 -13.21 0.04 -0.35
N ILE A 115 -11.93 0.38 -0.54
CA ILE A 115 -11.03 0.72 0.55
C ILE A 115 -11.06 2.25 0.67
N ASP A 116 -11.49 2.72 1.84
CA ASP A 116 -11.63 4.16 2.09
C ASP A 116 -10.30 4.90 1.91
N ASN A 117 -10.40 6.17 1.53
CA ASN A 117 -9.24 7.07 1.56
C ASN A 117 -8.76 7.26 3.00
N ASN A 118 -7.45 7.42 3.19
CA ASN A 118 -6.76 7.49 4.48
C ASN A 118 -6.91 6.23 5.35
N ALA A 119 -7.20 5.07 4.75
CA ALA A 119 -7.30 3.81 5.47
C ALA A 119 -6.00 2.98 5.41
N ILE A 120 -5.73 2.25 6.50
CA ILE A 120 -4.73 1.19 6.54
C ILE A 120 -5.41 -0.06 7.13
N ARG A 121 -5.35 -1.19 6.41
CA ARG A 121 -6.11 -2.41 6.77
C ARG A 121 -5.32 -3.68 6.45
N SER A 122 -5.55 -4.73 7.22
CA SER A 122 -5.11 -6.10 6.91
C SER A 122 -6.28 -6.97 6.43
N PHE A 123 -5.98 -7.89 5.53
CA PHE A 123 -6.85 -8.96 5.06
C PHE A 123 -6.15 -10.30 5.32
N ARG A 124 -6.88 -11.25 5.88
CA ARG A 124 -6.43 -12.62 6.17
C ARG A 124 -7.34 -13.59 5.44
#